data_AF-A0ABC8TUR4-F1
#
_entry.id   AF-A0ABC8TUR4-F1
#
_cell.length_a   1.000
_cell.length_b   1.000
_cell.length_c   1.000
_cell.angle_alpha   90.00
_cell.angle_beta   90.00
_cell.angle_gamma   90.00
#
_symmetry.space_group_name_H-M   'P 1'
#
loop_
_entity.id
_entity.type
_entity.pdbx_description
1 polymer ?
#
loop_
_entity_poly.entity_id
_entity_poly.type
_entity_poly.pdbx_seq_one_letter_code
_entity_poly.pdbx_strand_id
1 'polypeptide(L)'
;MVSGGKRRRVFLLVIQKFLLPIVLCVTSRCCKAQQMNDQNCTSSCGNIRDIHYPFRLEGDPQHCGLRDYQLACNNNRTILYLKTHPHAEYDYKYNYSFYVEAITYDNFSIRLVDPGLDKDNCSSLPLYSPQGGSFLRFYPSRRATPFFSDSYYYDVAVFISCQSPVIRSGYVDTGFCDKRNTNSTSNSTSPSPLKNHNYVVAGGMVISELEDSCSISNLVWTTANILRLLTGVNNSFSDLYDGLAYGFELRWYGVYCGHCEARGGECYPREKNRIYCDYCSYLTFALDTRIFHCE
;
A
#
# COMPACT_ATOMS: atom_id res chain seq x y z
N MET A 1 38.02 51.45 -45.83
CA MET A 1 36.77 50.71 -46.07
C MET A 1 37.17 49.38 -46.70
N VAL A 2 37.10 48.21 -46.06
CA VAL A 2 35.93 47.33 -45.95
C VAL A 2 36.26 46.29 -44.87
N SER A 3 35.79 46.48 -43.62
CA SER A 3 35.95 45.45 -42.57
C SER A 3 34.82 45.54 -41.52
N GLY A 4 33.60 45.82 -41.97
CA GLY A 4 32.40 45.89 -41.10
C GLY A 4 31.29 44.90 -41.47
N GLY A 5 31.26 44.42 -42.72
CA GLY A 5 30.14 43.62 -43.26
C GLY A 5 30.17 42.12 -42.93
N LYS A 6 31.35 41.52 -42.77
CA LYS A 6 31.50 40.07 -42.56
C LYS A 6 31.14 39.63 -41.13
N ARG A 7 31.50 40.41 -40.11
CA ARG A 7 31.17 40.10 -38.70
C ARG A 7 29.67 40.21 -38.38
N ARG A 8 28.97 41.20 -38.96
CA ARG A 8 27.51 41.36 -38.77
C ARG A 8 26.69 40.21 -39.39
N ARG A 9 27.07 39.72 -40.58
CA ARG A 9 26.39 38.59 -41.22
C ARG A 9 26.56 37.27 -40.46
N VAL A 10 27.75 37.02 -39.88
CA VAL A 10 27.99 35.82 -39.06
C VAL A 10 27.19 35.89 -37.74
N PHE A 11 27.12 37.05 -37.09
CA PHE A 11 26.35 37.24 -35.85
C PHE A 11 24.84 37.02 -36.06
N LEU A 12 24.28 37.54 -37.15
CA LEU A 12 22.86 37.36 -37.50
C LEU A 12 22.50 35.90 -37.82
N LEU A 13 23.38 35.18 -38.52
CA LEU A 13 23.17 33.75 -38.83
C LEU A 13 23.25 32.85 -37.60
N VAL A 14 24.08 33.22 -36.61
CA VAL A 14 24.17 32.51 -35.33
C VAL A 14 22.88 32.69 -34.52
N ILE A 15 22.38 33.93 -34.39
CA ILE A 15 21.14 34.22 -33.67
C ILE A 15 19.94 33.50 -34.31
N GLN A 16 19.85 33.46 -35.65
CA GLN A 16 18.76 32.78 -36.36
C GLN A 16 18.78 31.25 -36.19
N LYS A 17 19.96 30.63 -36.01
CA LYS A 17 20.11 29.20 -35.71
C LYS A 17 19.82 28.83 -34.26
N PHE A 18 19.95 29.77 -33.31
CA PHE A 18 19.60 29.56 -31.91
C PHE A 18 18.13 29.87 -31.60
N LEU A 19 17.47 30.76 -32.35
CA LEU A 19 16.05 31.07 -32.15
C LEU A 19 15.11 29.96 -32.67
N LEU A 20 15.44 29.29 -33.77
CA LEU A 20 14.62 28.19 -34.31
C LEU A 20 14.41 27.01 -33.33
N PRO A 21 15.45 26.46 -32.67
CA PRO A 21 15.27 25.36 -31.72
C PRO A 21 14.58 25.81 -30.42
N ILE A 22 14.74 27.06 -30.00
CA ILE A 22 14.02 27.62 -28.83
C ILE A 22 12.52 27.70 -29.13
N VAL A 23 12.13 28.20 -30.32
CA VAL A 23 10.72 28.25 -30.74
C VAL A 23 10.12 26.84 -30.87
N LEU A 24 10.87 25.86 -31.39
CA LEU A 24 10.41 24.46 -31.40
C LEU A 24 10.26 23.87 -29.98
N CYS A 25 11.12 24.27 -29.03
CA CYS A 25 11.04 23.82 -27.64
C CYS A 25 9.84 24.42 -26.90
N VAL A 26 9.44 25.66 -27.21
CA VAL A 26 8.21 26.27 -26.66
C VAL A 26 6.94 25.64 -27.25
N THR A 27 7.02 25.04 -28.45
CA THR A 27 5.92 24.23 -29.02
C THR A 27 5.93 22.78 -28.57
N SER A 28 6.88 22.37 -27.72
CA SER A 28 6.77 21.12 -26.97
C SER A 28 5.52 21.25 -26.11
N ARG A 29 4.46 20.62 -26.60
CA ARG A 29 3.21 20.44 -25.88
C ARG A 29 3.60 19.96 -24.49
N CYS A 30 3.54 20.83 -23.49
CA CYS A 30 3.21 20.39 -22.15
C CYS A 30 2.06 19.42 -22.36
N CYS A 31 2.23 18.18 -21.94
CA CYS A 31 1.16 17.20 -21.93
C CYS A 31 0.04 17.81 -21.08
N LYS A 32 -0.83 18.62 -21.69
CA LYS A 32 -2.18 18.79 -21.21
C LYS A 32 -2.71 17.37 -21.25
N ALA A 33 -2.91 16.79 -20.06
CA ALA A 33 -3.73 15.62 -19.91
C ALA A 33 -5.03 15.93 -20.66
N GLN A 34 -5.12 15.39 -21.86
CA GLN A 34 -6.27 15.59 -22.71
C GLN A 34 -7.35 14.78 -22.00
N GLN A 35 -8.27 15.46 -21.33
CA GLN A 35 -9.53 14.87 -20.87
C GLN A 35 -10.24 14.36 -22.13
N MET A 36 -9.87 13.16 -22.57
CA MET A 36 -10.55 12.44 -23.63
C MET A 36 -11.78 11.85 -22.98
N ASN A 37 -12.92 12.51 -23.18
CA ASN A 37 -14.28 12.05 -22.91
C ASN A 37 -14.35 10.79 -22.01
N ASP A 38 -14.27 10.99 -20.69
CA ASP A 38 -14.09 9.93 -19.66
C ASP A 38 -15.19 8.85 -19.65
N GLN A 39 -16.29 9.03 -20.38
CA GLN A 39 -17.41 8.09 -20.41
C GLN A 39 -17.05 6.69 -20.95
N ASN A 40 -15.93 6.52 -21.64
CA ASN A 40 -15.51 5.23 -22.21
C ASN A 40 -14.41 4.51 -21.41
N CYS A 41 -14.00 5.07 -20.26
CA CYS A 41 -12.93 4.53 -19.41
C CYS A 41 -13.40 4.17 -18.00
N THR A 42 -14.71 3.99 -17.83
CA THR A 42 -15.30 3.48 -16.59
C THR A 42 -15.68 2.02 -16.77
N SER A 43 -15.18 1.18 -15.86
CA SER A 43 -15.42 -0.27 -15.82
C SER A 43 -15.97 -0.68 -14.45
N SER A 44 -16.49 -1.89 -14.34
CA SER A 44 -16.97 -2.45 -13.06
C SER A 44 -16.70 -3.95 -12.96
N CYS A 45 -16.53 -4.45 -11.73
CA CYS A 45 -16.38 -5.87 -11.44
C CYS A 45 -16.84 -6.19 -10.01
N GLY A 46 -17.86 -7.05 -9.87
CA GLY A 46 -18.40 -7.42 -8.57
C GLY A 46 -18.97 -6.24 -7.80
N ASN A 47 -18.46 -6.08 -6.57
CA ASN A 47 -18.85 -4.99 -5.68
C ASN A 47 -18.24 -3.64 -6.08
N ILE A 48 -17.20 -3.63 -6.93
CA ILE A 48 -16.53 -2.40 -7.37
C ILE A 48 -17.21 -1.91 -8.65
N ARG A 49 -18.01 -0.85 -8.52
CA ARG A 49 -18.87 -0.36 -9.61
C ARG A 49 -18.28 0.77 -10.44
N ASP A 50 -17.22 1.41 -9.95
CA ASP A 50 -16.63 2.61 -10.55
C ASP A 50 -15.11 2.49 -10.61
N ILE A 51 -14.62 1.71 -11.59
CA ILE A 51 -13.19 1.52 -11.86
C ILE A 51 -12.82 2.46 -13.00
N HIS A 52 -11.96 3.43 -12.70
CA HIS A 52 -11.44 4.40 -13.65
C HIS A 52 -10.02 4.81 -13.27
N TYR A 53 -9.42 5.68 -14.08
CA TYR A 53 -8.05 6.16 -13.88
C TYR A 53 -7.77 6.53 -12.40
N PRO A 54 -6.66 6.06 -11.81
CA PRO A 54 -5.54 5.37 -12.45
C PRO A 54 -5.74 3.87 -12.66
N PHE A 55 -6.78 3.28 -12.08
CA PHE A 55 -7.09 1.87 -12.20
C PHE A 55 -7.70 1.54 -13.56
N ARG A 56 -7.52 0.29 -13.99
CA ARG A 56 -8.22 -0.28 -15.13
C ARG A 56 -8.32 -1.78 -14.97
N LEU A 57 -9.34 -2.40 -15.56
CA LEU A 57 -9.44 -3.86 -15.63
C LEU A 57 -8.48 -4.43 -16.69
N GLU A 58 -8.16 -5.71 -16.54
CA GLU A 58 -7.57 -6.50 -17.61
C GLU A 58 -8.52 -6.53 -18.82
N GLY A 59 -8.03 -6.12 -19.99
CA GLY A 59 -8.83 -5.94 -21.20
C GLY A 59 -9.23 -4.49 -21.50
N ASP A 60 -9.22 -3.59 -20.50
CA ASP A 60 -9.51 -2.18 -20.74
C ASP A 60 -8.45 -1.54 -21.66
N PRO A 61 -8.84 -0.57 -22.52
CA PRO A 61 -7.91 0.16 -23.36
C PRO A 61 -6.75 0.76 -22.56
N GLN A 62 -5.54 0.74 -23.14
CA GLN A 62 -4.32 1.20 -22.44
C GLN A 62 -4.38 2.66 -21.97
N HIS A 63 -5.22 3.50 -22.58
CA HIS A 63 -5.36 4.91 -22.21
C HIS A 63 -6.28 5.13 -20.99
N CYS A 64 -7.05 4.13 -20.56
CA CYS A 64 -8.02 4.28 -19.46
C CYS A 64 -7.40 4.17 -18.06
N GLY A 65 -6.19 3.63 -17.95
CA GLY A 65 -5.51 3.49 -16.68
C GLY A 65 -4.05 3.08 -16.87
N LEU A 66 -3.34 2.97 -15.76
CA LEU A 66 -1.92 2.68 -15.76
C LEU A 66 -1.65 1.18 -15.66
N ARG A 67 -0.49 0.75 -16.16
CA ARG A 67 -0.08 -0.66 -16.10
C ARG A 67 0.06 -1.17 -14.67
N ASP A 68 0.64 -0.35 -13.79
CA ASP A 68 0.93 -0.72 -12.40
C ASP A 68 -0.31 -0.68 -11.49
N TYR A 69 -1.44 -0.20 -12.02
CA TYR A 69 -2.74 -0.12 -11.34
C TYR A 69 -3.79 -1.00 -12.03
N GLN A 70 -3.33 -1.99 -12.81
CA GLN A 70 -4.22 -2.94 -13.46
C GLN A 70 -4.82 -3.92 -12.44
N LEU A 71 -6.14 -4.11 -12.52
CA LEU A 71 -6.92 -5.03 -11.70
C LEU A 71 -7.39 -6.21 -12.56
N ALA A 72 -7.50 -7.39 -11.97
CA ALA A 72 -8.16 -8.53 -12.60
C ALA A 72 -9.61 -8.65 -12.12
N CYS A 73 -10.44 -9.30 -12.92
CA CYS A 73 -11.84 -9.60 -12.60
C CYS A 73 -12.11 -11.08 -12.89
N ASN A 74 -12.14 -11.90 -11.83
CA ASN A 74 -12.40 -13.34 -11.96
C ASN A 74 -13.68 -13.68 -11.20
N ASN A 75 -14.62 -14.38 -11.84
CA ASN A 75 -15.89 -14.80 -11.22
C ASN A 75 -16.62 -13.66 -10.49
N ASN A 76 -16.70 -12.48 -11.11
CA ASN A 76 -17.33 -11.30 -10.53
C ASN A 76 -16.65 -10.82 -9.23
N ARG A 77 -15.34 -11.06 -9.07
CA ARG A 77 -14.53 -10.62 -7.94
C ARG A 77 -13.31 -9.85 -8.46
N THR A 78 -13.16 -8.62 -7.97
CA THR A 78 -12.02 -7.76 -8.30
C THR A 78 -10.79 -8.22 -7.52
N ILE A 79 -9.66 -8.39 -8.20
CA ILE A 79 -8.41 -8.91 -7.65
C ILE A 79 -7.27 -7.92 -7.95
N LEU A 80 -6.47 -7.60 -6.93
CA LEU A 80 -5.21 -6.90 -7.08
C LEU A 80 -4.05 -7.88 -6.91
N TYR A 81 -3.16 -7.90 -7.90
CA TYR A 81 -1.91 -8.65 -7.81
C TYR A 81 -0.77 -7.75 -7.34
N LEU A 82 -0.25 -8.00 -6.14
CA LEU A 82 0.94 -7.33 -5.63
C LEU A 82 2.17 -8.20 -5.87
N LYS A 83 3.22 -7.59 -6.42
CA LYS A 83 4.49 -8.26 -6.73
C LYS A 83 5.59 -7.65 -5.88
N THR A 84 6.48 -8.46 -5.31
CA THR A 84 7.75 -7.93 -4.83
C THR A 84 8.79 -7.85 -5.90
N HIS A 85 9.53 -6.75 -5.83
CA HIS A 85 10.86 -6.74 -6.39
C HIS A 85 11.80 -7.55 -5.49
N PRO A 86 12.65 -8.39 -6.07
CA PRO A 86 13.77 -9.00 -5.37
C PRO A 86 14.55 -7.91 -4.62
N HIS A 87 14.92 -8.18 -3.36
CA HIS A 87 16.07 -7.48 -2.81
C HIS A 87 17.25 -7.80 -3.75
N ALA A 88 18.13 -6.84 -4.05
CA ALA A 88 19.24 -7.01 -4.99
C ALA A 88 20.24 -8.14 -4.63
N GLU A 89 19.97 -8.85 -3.53
CA GLU A 89 20.74 -9.93 -2.94
C GLU A 89 20.02 -11.29 -2.98
N TYR A 90 18.69 -11.34 -3.20
CA TYR A 90 17.92 -12.58 -3.22
C TYR A 90 16.74 -12.54 -4.22
N ASP A 91 16.71 -13.51 -5.14
CA ASP A 91 15.74 -13.66 -6.25
C ASP A 91 14.35 -14.19 -5.83
N TYR A 92 13.86 -13.79 -4.65
CA TYR A 92 12.51 -14.16 -4.22
C TYR A 92 11.48 -13.18 -4.76
N LYS A 93 10.74 -13.62 -5.78
CA LYS A 93 9.55 -12.94 -6.27
C LYS A 93 8.31 -13.59 -5.66
N TYR A 94 7.65 -12.87 -4.76
CA TYR A 94 6.36 -13.25 -4.25
C TYR A 94 5.26 -12.56 -5.07
N ASN A 95 4.20 -13.32 -5.38
CA ASN A 95 3.00 -12.79 -6.00
C ASN A 95 1.85 -13.00 -5.02
N TYR A 96 1.25 -11.91 -4.57
CA TYR A 96 0.06 -11.93 -3.73
C TYR A 96 -1.14 -11.59 -4.58
N SER A 97 -2.25 -12.30 -4.38
CA SER A 97 -3.53 -11.91 -4.95
C SER A 97 -4.48 -11.57 -3.82
N PHE A 98 -4.84 -10.30 -3.69
CA PHE A 98 -5.84 -9.86 -2.71
C PHE A 98 -7.16 -9.56 -3.39
N TYR A 99 -8.26 -9.79 -2.68
CA TYR A 99 -9.55 -9.30 -3.12
C TYR A 99 -9.67 -7.81 -2.81
N VAL A 100 -10.18 -7.05 -3.79
CA VAL A 100 -10.45 -5.62 -3.61
C VAL A 100 -11.86 -5.44 -3.06
N GLU A 101 -11.96 -4.88 -1.86
CA GLU A 101 -13.24 -4.63 -1.18
C GLU A 101 -13.75 -3.20 -1.37
N ALA A 102 -12.84 -2.24 -1.58
CA ALA A 102 -13.20 -0.86 -1.89
C ALA A 102 -12.05 -0.13 -2.59
N ILE A 103 -12.39 0.80 -3.48
CA ILE A 103 -11.46 1.79 -4.02
C ILE A 103 -12.04 3.16 -3.68
N THR A 104 -11.28 3.96 -2.94
CA THR A 104 -11.66 5.31 -2.55
C THR A 104 -10.81 6.30 -3.31
N TYR A 105 -11.41 6.96 -4.31
CA TYR A 105 -10.80 8.07 -5.06
C TYR A 105 -10.66 9.29 -4.17
N ASP A 106 -11.65 9.51 -3.30
CA ASP A 106 -11.51 10.45 -2.22
C ASP A 106 -10.41 9.95 -1.27
N ASN A 107 -9.42 10.80 -1.01
CA ASN A 107 -8.27 10.47 -0.19
C ASN A 107 -7.40 9.31 -0.72
N PHE A 108 -7.57 8.76 -1.92
CA PHE A 108 -6.60 7.83 -2.54
C PHE A 108 -6.28 6.53 -1.76
N SER A 109 -7.30 5.83 -1.26
CA SER A 109 -7.12 4.51 -0.61
C SER A 109 -7.69 3.35 -1.43
N ILE A 110 -7.14 2.16 -1.24
CA ILE A 110 -7.68 0.90 -1.74
C ILE A 110 -7.70 -0.10 -0.57
N ARG A 111 -8.84 -0.74 -0.35
CA ARG A 111 -9.03 -1.73 0.71
C ARG A 111 -8.96 -3.13 0.13
N LEU A 112 -8.12 -3.95 0.73
CA LEU A 112 -7.77 -5.30 0.29
C LEU A 112 -8.04 -6.30 1.41
N VAL A 113 -8.51 -7.49 1.06
CA VAL A 113 -8.65 -8.61 2.00
C VAL A 113 -7.93 -9.84 1.47
N ASP A 114 -7.29 -10.58 2.39
CA ASP A 114 -6.66 -11.85 2.08
C ASP A 114 -7.74 -12.89 1.69
N PRO A 115 -7.59 -13.60 0.56
CA PRO A 115 -8.58 -14.59 0.12
C PRO A 115 -8.83 -15.75 1.07
N GLY A 116 -7.90 -16.05 1.98
CA GLY A 116 -8.04 -17.09 3.00
C GLY A 116 -8.91 -16.67 4.18
N LEU A 117 -9.19 -15.37 4.35
CA LEU A 117 -10.03 -14.85 5.42
C LEU A 117 -11.51 -14.87 5.00
N ASP A 118 -12.34 -15.48 5.83
CA ASP A 118 -13.78 -15.59 5.66
C ASP A 118 -14.47 -14.98 6.87
N LYS A 119 -15.17 -13.88 6.66
CA LYS A 119 -15.88 -13.13 7.69
C LYS A 119 -16.86 -14.01 8.50
N ASP A 120 -17.44 -15.03 7.88
CA ASP A 120 -18.42 -15.90 8.53
C ASP A 120 -17.77 -17.11 9.22
N ASN A 121 -16.46 -17.34 9.01
CA ASN A 121 -15.71 -18.45 9.56
C ASN A 121 -14.41 -17.99 10.22
N CYS A 122 -14.48 -17.72 11.52
CA CYS A 122 -13.35 -17.24 12.31
C CYS A 122 -12.22 -18.27 12.56
N SER A 123 -12.35 -19.50 12.04
CA SER A 123 -11.26 -20.48 11.98
C SER A 123 -10.49 -20.43 10.66
N SER A 124 -10.94 -19.64 9.69
CA SER A 124 -10.21 -19.48 8.44
C SER A 124 -8.93 -18.68 8.68
N LEU A 125 -7.87 -19.08 7.99
CA LEU A 125 -6.53 -18.51 8.14
C LEU A 125 -6.14 -17.76 6.87
N PRO A 126 -5.35 -16.68 7.00
CA PRO A 126 -4.81 -15.96 5.85
C PRO A 126 -4.07 -16.93 4.92
N LEU A 127 -4.28 -16.79 3.62
CA LEU A 127 -3.53 -17.52 2.61
C LEU A 127 -2.08 -17.02 2.54
N TYR A 128 -1.88 -15.72 2.77
CA TYR A 128 -0.58 -15.09 2.69
C TYR A 128 -0.08 -14.62 4.04
N SER A 129 1.14 -15.03 4.37
CA SER A 129 1.88 -14.50 5.51
C SER A 129 2.94 -13.52 5.00
N PRO A 130 3.02 -12.29 5.53
CA PRO A 130 4.14 -11.39 5.28
C PRO A 130 5.46 -11.98 5.80
N GLN A 131 6.09 -12.84 5.01
CA GLN A 131 7.41 -13.38 5.33
C GLN A 131 8.49 -12.34 4.98
N GLY A 132 9.35 -12.00 5.94
CA GLY A 132 10.64 -11.36 5.70
C GLY A 132 10.56 -10.00 5.00
N GLY A 133 10.32 -8.94 5.78
CA GLY A 133 10.34 -7.56 5.29
C GLY A 133 9.01 -7.18 4.65
N SER A 134 8.26 -6.32 5.34
CA SER A 134 7.00 -5.75 4.85
C SER A 134 7.10 -5.34 3.37
N PHE A 135 6.25 -5.93 2.53
CA PHE A 135 5.93 -5.51 1.16
C PHE A 135 5.63 -4.01 1.10
N LEU A 136 5.10 -3.49 2.20
CA LEU A 136 4.89 -2.08 2.49
C LEU A 136 6.22 -1.55 3.03
N ARG A 137 7.19 -1.32 2.14
CA ARG A 137 8.46 -0.71 2.53
C ARG A 137 8.16 0.70 3.02
N PHE A 138 8.34 0.90 4.32
CA PHE A 138 8.21 2.17 5.02
C PHE A 138 9.34 3.13 4.57
N TYR A 139 9.10 3.95 3.52
CA TYR A 139 9.89 5.12 3.08
C TYR A 139 11.37 4.91 2.63
N PRO A 140 12.02 5.83 1.87
CA PRO A 140 11.58 6.88 0.97
C PRO A 140 12.21 6.69 -0.43
N SER A 141 11.72 5.73 -1.20
CA SER A 141 11.82 5.82 -2.65
C SER A 141 10.44 5.55 -3.24
N ARG A 142 9.51 6.46 -2.87
CA ARG A 142 8.16 6.60 -3.43
C ARG A 142 8.10 6.57 -4.97
N ARG A 143 9.27 6.72 -5.62
CA ARG A 143 9.50 6.57 -7.06
C ARG A 143 9.22 5.17 -7.65
N ALA A 144 9.03 4.12 -6.85
CA ALA A 144 9.02 2.74 -7.39
C ALA A 144 7.82 1.84 -6.97
N THR A 145 6.96 2.24 -6.04
CA THR A 145 5.88 1.37 -5.55
C THR A 145 4.50 2.01 -5.76
N PRO A 146 3.60 1.39 -6.55
CA PRO A 146 2.27 1.95 -6.83
C PRO A 146 1.34 1.98 -5.60
N PHE A 147 1.60 1.12 -4.61
CA PHE A 147 0.82 1.01 -3.39
C PHE A 147 1.72 1.04 -2.15
N PHE A 148 1.31 1.74 -1.08
CA PHE A 148 2.06 1.86 0.18
C PHE A 148 1.13 2.09 1.39
N SER A 149 1.60 1.87 2.62
CA SER A 149 0.86 2.27 3.84
C SER A 149 1.33 3.66 4.31
N ASP A 150 0.41 4.45 4.89
CA ASP A 150 0.74 5.72 5.57
C ASP A 150 1.24 5.50 7.01
N SER A 151 1.03 4.31 7.59
CA SER A 151 1.51 3.98 8.92
C SER A 151 3.03 3.91 8.95
N TYR A 152 3.64 4.17 10.10
CA TYR A 152 5.05 3.87 10.38
C TYR A 152 5.22 2.53 11.11
N TYR A 153 4.13 1.98 11.64
CA TYR A 153 4.13 0.73 12.40
C TYR A 153 3.71 -0.43 11.51
N TYR A 154 4.17 -1.63 11.87
CA TYR A 154 3.71 -2.86 11.22
C TYR A 154 2.20 -3.00 11.47
N ASP A 155 1.39 -2.67 10.45
CA ASP A 155 -0.06 -2.82 10.48
C ASP A 155 -0.42 -4.31 10.29
N VAL A 156 -0.02 -5.14 11.26
CA VAL A 156 -0.20 -6.59 11.23
C VAL A 156 -0.82 -7.11 12.51
N ALA A 157 -1.50 -8.25 12.42
CA ALA A 157 -1.81 -9.10 13.56
C ALA A 157 -0.93 -10.34 13.52
N VAL A 158 -0.47 -10.76 14.71
CA VAL A 158 0.47 -11.87 14.86
C VAL A 158 -0.23 -13.04 15.50
N PHE A 159 -0.31 -14.15 14.77
CA PHE A 159 -0.80 -15.42 15.29
C PHE A 159 0.34 -16.17 15.95
N ILE A 160 0.10 -16.62 17.18
CA ILE A 160 1.09 -17.23 18.06
C ILE A 160 0.55 -18.57 18.54
N SER A 161 1.40 -19.60 18.49
CA SER A 161 1.13 -20.92 19.07
C SER A 161 2.12 -21.20 20.20
N CYS A 162 1.61 -21.54 21.37
CA CYS A 162 2.38 -21.77 22.59
C CYS A 162 2.17 -23.19 23.13
N GLN A 163 3.22 -23.77 23.72
CA GLN A 163 3.14 -25.07 24.41
C GLN A 163 2.50 -24.96 25.80
N SER A 164 2.62 -23.78 26.43
CA SER A 164 2.08 -23.49 27.75
C SER A 164 1.09 -22.32 27.66
N PRO A 165 0.07 -22.26 28.55
CA PRO A 165 -0.87 -21.15 28.58
C PRO A 165 -0.14 -19.86 28.98
N VAL A 166 -0.41 -18.78 28.25
CA VAL A 166 0.12 -17.44 28.51
C VAL A 166 -0.96 -16.58 29.13
N ILE A 167 -0.64 -15.94 30.26
CA ILE A 167 -1.51 -14.96 30.93
C ILE A 167 -0.81 -13.60 30.83
N ARG A 168 -0.91 -12.97 29.67
CA ARG A 168 -0.29 -11.67 29.37
C ARG A 168 -1.26 -10.76 28.64
N SER A 169 -1.28 -9.49 29.03
CA SER A 169 -2.08 -8.48 28.34
C SER A 169 -1.66 -8.38 26.87
N GLY A 170 -2.65 -8.32 25.97
CA GLY A 170 -2.44 -8.26 24.52
C GLY A 170 -2.43 -9.61 23.81
N TYR A 171 -2.27 -10.74 24.53
CA TYR A 171 -2.42 -12.08 23.97
C TYR A 171 -3.90 -12.48 24.02
N VAL A 172 -4.61 -12.37 22.89
CA VAL A 172 -6.03 -12.68 22.81
C VAL A 172 -6.20 -14.16 22.44
N ASP A 173 -6.81 -14.96 23.32
CA ASP A 173 -7.03 -16.39 23.13
C ASP A 173 -8.01 -16.66 21.97
N THR A 174 -7.63 -17.55 21.03
CA THR A 174 -8.44 -17.86 19.84
C THR A 174 -9.44 -19.00 20.06
N GLY A 175 -9.40 -19.67 21.22
CA GLY A 175 -10.17 -20.88 21.54
C GLY A 175 -11.69 -20.68 21.58
N PHE A 176 -12.18 -19.44 21.48
CA PHE A 176 -13.59 -19.16 21.22
C PHE A 176 -14.07 -19.67 19.85
N CYS A 177 -13.24 -19.53 18.81
CA CYS A 177 -13.61 -19.96 17.46
C CYS A 177 -13.67 -21.48 17.30
N ASP A 178 -12.83 -22.21 18.04
CA ASP A 178 -12.91 -23.68 18.12
C ASP A 178 -14.26 -24.14 18.70
N LYS A 179 -14.82 -23.41 19.66
CA LYS A 179 -16.09 -23.76 20.33
C LYS A 179 -17.33 -23.48 19.48
N ARG A 180 -17.29 -22.47 18.60
CA ARG A 180 -18.40 -22.14 17.69
C ARG A 180 -18.52 -23.15 16.54
N ASN A 181 -17.39 -23.69 16.07
CA ASN A 181 -17.38 -24.79 15.11
C ASN A 181 -17.80 -26.13 15.74
N THR A 182 -17.77 -26.26 17.07
CA THR A 182 -18.42 -27.36 17.80
C THR A 182 -19.85 -27.02 18.22
N ASN A 183 -20.71 -26.71 17.26
CA ASN A 183 -22.15 -27.02 17.41
C ASN A 183 -22.43 -28.52 17.22
N SER A 184 -21.38 -29.34 17.12
CA SER A 184 -21.45 -30.78 17.30
C SER A 184 -21.41 -31.10 18.79
N THR A 185 -22.56 -31.51 19.34
CA THR A 185 -22.65 -32.33 20.55
C THR A 185 -21.74 -33.55 20.41
N SER A 186 -20.50 -33.45 20.89
CA SER A 186 -19.64 -34.61 21.08
C SER A 186 -19.01 -34.54 22.46
N ASN A 187 -19.67 -35.22 23.41
CA ASN A 187 -19.01 -35.74 24.60
C ASN A 187 -17.95 -36.74 24.15
N SER A 188 -16.71 -36.29 23.98
CA SER A 188 -15.56 -37.17 23.78
C SER A 188 -14.53 -36.94 24.88
N THR A 189 -14.57 -37.79 25.90
CA THR A 189 -13.52 -37.97 26.92
C THR A 189 -12.36 -38.79 26.34
N SER A 190 -11.61 -38.19 25.41
CA SER A 190 -10.32 -38.71 24.98
C SER A 190 -9.23 -37.69 25.34
N PRO A 191 -8.04 -38.11 25.82
CA PRO A 191 -6.97 -37.18 26.12
C PRO A 191 -6.52 -36.57 24.79
N SER A 192 -6.84 -35.29 24.61
CA SER A 192 -6.51 -34.54 23.39
C SER A 192 -4.99 -34.55 23.16
N PRO A 193 -4.51 -34.72 21.91
CA PRO A 193 -3.10 -34.55 21.59
C PRO A 193 -2.67 -33.14 22.04
N LEU A 194 -1.42 -32.99 22.49
CA LEU A 194 -0.82 -31.75 23.05
C LEU A 194 -1.57 -30.50 22.57
N LYS A 195 -2.45 -29.96 23.42
CA LYS A 195 -3.31 -28.85 23.02
C LYS A 195 -2.48 -27.58 23.05
N ASN A 196 -1.96 -27.17 21.90
CA ASN A 196 -1.28 -25.89 21.78
C ASN A 196 -2.26 -24.76 22.11
N HIS A 197 -1.76 -23.77 22.83
CA HIS A 197 -2.49 -22.56 23.18
C HIS A 197 -2.26 -21.50 22.11
N ASN A 198 -3.33 -21.12 21.42
CA ASN A 198 -3.26 -20.21 20.28
C ASN A 198 -3.75 -18.82 20.68
N TYR A 199 -2.98 -17.82 20.27
CA TYR A 199 -3.22 -16.42 20.60
C TYR A 199 -3.07 -15.55 19.36
N VAL A 200 -3.73 -14.40 19.38
CA VAL A 200 -3.43 -13.31 18.45
C VAL A 200 -3.04 -12.06 19.23
N VAL A 201 -1.96 -11.44 18.77
CA VAL A 201 -1.51 -10.12 19.24
C VAL A 201 -1.76 -9.12 18.12
N ALA A 202 -2.50 -8.07 18.43
CA ALA A 202 -2.74 -6.97 17.49
C ALA A 202 -1.54 -6.01 17.49
N GLY A 203 -0.99 -5.73 16.32
CA GLY A 203 0.12 -4.81 16.12
C GLY A 203 1.45 -5.52 15.94
N GLY A 204 2.47 -4.74 15.55
CA GLY A 204 3.84 -5.23 15.51
C GLY A 204 4.31 -5.65 16.91
N MET A 205 4.86 -6.85 17.01
CA MET A 205 5.53 -7.34 18.22
C MET A 205 7.04 -7.37 18.01
N VAL A 206 7.80 -7.03 19.05
CA VAL A 206 9.24 -7.28 19.03
C VAL A 206 9.47 -8.74 19.40
N ILE A 207 10.40 -9.44 18.72
CA ILE A 207 10.66 -10.86 18.97
C ILE A 207 11.02 -11.11 20.46
N SER A 208 11.66 -10.17 21.13
CA SER A 208 11.96 -10.25 22.57
C SER A 208 10.73 -10.21 23.48
N GLU A 209 9.55 -9.82 22.96
CA GLU A 209 8.29 -9.84 23.68
C GLU A 209 7.53 -11.17 23.50
N LEU A 210 8.01 -12.05 22.63
CA LEU A 210 7.45 -13.40 22.47
C LEU A 210 7.82 -14.24 23.70
N GLU A 211 6.84 -14.89 24.31
CA GLU A 211 7.10 -15.80 25.43
C GLU A 211 7.87 -17.05 24.96
N ASP A 212 8.77 -17.56 25.80
CA ASP A 212 9.70 -18.64 25.45
C ASP A 212 9.02 -19.93 24.97
N SER A 213 7.81 -20.21 25.47
CA SER A 213 7.04 -21.40 25.07
C SER A 213 6.31 -21.24 23.73
N CYS A 214 6.45 -20.08 23.08
CA CYS A 214 5.65 -19.66 21.95
C CYS A 214 6.45 -19.54 20.65
N SER A 215 5.73 -19.67 19.55
CA SER A 215 6.23 -19.49 18.19
C SER A 215 5.24 -18.69 17.37
N ILE A 216 5.75 -17.83 16.49
CA ILE A 216 4.90 -17.12 15.52
C ILE A 216 4.47 -18.13 14.46
N SER A 217 3.16 -18.35 14.37
CA SER A 217 2.58 -19.27 13.38
C SER A 217 2.18 -18.54 12.10
N ASN A 218 1.72 -17.30 12.19
CA ASN A 218 1.32 -16.51 11.03
C ASN A 218 1.32 -15.00 11.32
N LEU A 219 1.28 -14.21 10.25
CA LEU A 219 1.16 -12.76 10.26
C LEU A 219 0.04 -12.37 9.27
N VAL A 220 -0.73 -11.34 9.58
CA VAL A 220 -1.86 -10.89 8.74
C VAL A 220 -1.83 -9.40 8.63
N TRP A 221 -1.91 -8.83 7.43
CA TRP A 221 -2.07 -7.38 7.28
C TRP A 221 -3.43 -6.93 7.79
N THR A 222 -3.44 -5.76 8.42
CA THR A 222 -4.65 -5.07 8.88
C THR A 222 -4.47 -3.56 8.70
N THR A 223 -5.43 -2.75 9.13
CA THR A 223 -5.30 -1.28 9.13
C THR A 223 -4.93 -0.75 10.51
N ALA A 224 -4.20 0.38 10.53
CA ALA A 224 -3.85 1.08 11.77
C ALA A 224 -5.08 1.46 12.64
N ASN A 225 -6.21 1.80 12.03
CA ASN A 225 -7.43 2.15 12.77
C ASN A 225 -8.01 0.94 13.51
N ILE A 226 -8.00 -0.23 12.88
CA ILE A 226 -8.40 -1.49 13.52
C ILE A 226 -7.44 -1.81 14.67
N LEU A 227 -6.13 -1.66 14.47
CA LEU A 227 -5.15 -1.88 15.54
C LEU A 227 -5.35 -0.97 16.75
N ARG A 228 -5.71 0.30 16.55
CA ARG A 228 -6.01 1.24 17.65
C ARG A 228 -7.26 0.85 18.42
N LEU A 229 -8.26 0.30 17.74
CA LEU A 229 -9.44 -0.28 18.41
C LEU A 229 -9.05 -1.53 19.20
N LEU A 230 -8.14 -2.35 18.66
CA LEU A 230 -7.73 -3.64 19.24
C LEU A 230 -6.79 -3.54 20.44
N THR A 231 -5.90 -2.53 20.48
CA THR A 231 -4.86 -2.37 21.51
C THR A 231 -5.32 -1.60 22.76
N GLY A 232 -6.43 -0.85 22.68
CA GLY A 232 -6.92 -0.01 23.78
C GLY A 232 -8.09 -0.58 24.58
N VAL A 233 -8.64 -1.74 24.19
CA VAL A 233 -9.85 -2.33 24.78
C VAL A 233 -9.62 -3.84 24.93
N ASN A 234 -10.15 -4.46 26.00
CA ASN A 234 -10.20 -5.92 26.16
C ASN A 234 -11.15 -6.54 25.12
N ASN A 235 -10.73 -6.54 23.86
CA ASN A 235 -11.53 -7.06 22.75
C ASN A 235 -11.51 -8.58 22.73
N SER A 236 -12.62 -9.16 22.29
CA SER A 236 -12.69 -10.59 22.05
C SER A 236 -11.93 -10.96 20.78
N PHE A 237 -11.59 -12.24 20.63
CA PHE A 237 -11.05 -12.72 19.36
C PHE A 237 -12.01 -12.50 18.18
N SER A 238 -13.33 -12.49 18.42
CA SER A 238 -14.33 -12.20 17.38
C SER A 238 -14.18 -10.78 16.84
N ASP A 239 -14.03 -9.79 17.73
CA ASP A 239 -13.86 -8.39 17.33
C ASP A 239 -12.54 -8.21 16.55
N LEU A 240 -11.49 -8.92 16.98
CA LEU A 240 -10.22 -8.96 16.28
C LEU A 240 -10.37 -9.57 14.89
N TYR A 241 -11.06 -10.71 14.80
CA TYR A 241 -11.27 -11.41 13.55
C TYR A 241 -12.11 -10.59 12.56
N ASP A 242 -13.15 -9.89 13.02
CA ASP A 242 -13.93 -8.97 12.18
C ASP A 242 -13.04 -7.86 11.60
N GLY A 243 -12.08 -7.37 12.38
CA GLY A 243 -11.04 -6.44 11.91
C GLY A 243 -10.10 -7.06 10.86
N LEU A 244 -9.74 -8.33 10.99
CA LEU A 244 -8.95 -9.03 9.97
C LEU A 244 -9.75 -9.26 8.69
N ALA A 245 -11.02 -9.66 8.82
CA ALA A 245 -11.93 -9.89 7.69
C ALA A 245 -12.33 -8.59 6.97
N TYR A 246 -12.26 -7.44 7.64
CA TYR A 246 -12.32 -6.12 6.99
C TYR A 246 -11.14 -5.90 6.03
N GLY A 247 -9.96 -6.44 6.38
CA GLY A 247 -8.75 -6.36 5.60
C GLY A 247 -7.83 -5.19 5.96
N PHE A 248 -7.04 -4.74 4.97
CA PHE A 248 -6.05 -3.68 5.11
C PHE A 248 -6.17 -2.64 3.99
N GLU A 249 -5.65 -1.43 4.24
CA GLU A 249 -5.78 -0.29 3.34
C GLU A 249 -4.41 0.16 2.86
N LEU A 250 -4.28 0.32 1.55
CA LEU A 250 -3.11 0.89 0.91
C LEU A 250 -3.47 2.23 0.28
N ARG A 251 -2.45 3.06 0.14
CA ARG A 251 -2.47 4.37 -0.51
C ARG A 251 -1.97 4.23 -1.93
N TRP A 252 -2.57 4.99 -2.82
CA TRP A 252 -2.20 4.99 -4.24
C TRP A 252 -2.00 6.39 -4.82
N TYR A 253 -1.93 7.43 -3.99
CA TYR A 253 -1.70 8.81 -4.46
C TYR A 253 -0.32 9.02 -5.12
N GLY A 254 0.60 8.06 -4.97
CA GLY A 254 1.94 8.10 -5.57
C GLY A 254 1.93 8.31 -7.08
N VAL A 255 0.85 7.90 -7.78
CA VAL A 255 0.65 8.17 -9.21
C VAL A 255 0.77 9.67 -9.58
N TYR A 256 0.40 10.57 -8.67
CA TYR A 256 0.45 12.02 -8.89
C TYR A 256 1.75 12.66 -8.42
N CYS A 257 2.65 11.89 -7.80
CA CYS A 257 3.86 12.42 -7.14
C CYS A 257 5.10 12.45 -8.02
N GLY A 258 5.12 11.75 -9.15
CA GLY A 258 6.34 11.52 -9.95
C GLY A 258 7.10 12.80 -10.33
N HIS A 259 6.40 13.87 -10.74
CA HIS A 259 7.04 15.15 -11.06
C HIS A 259 7.61 15.88 -9.84
N CYS A 260 6.91 15.80 -8.71
CA CYS A 260 7.34 16.41 -7.45
C CYS A 260 8.64 15.76 -6.97
N GLU A 261 8.63 14.45 -6.85
CA GLU A 261 9.72 13.65 -6.29
C GLU A 261 10.96 13.61 -7.20
N ALA A 262 10.76 13.69 -8.52
CA ALA A 262 11.85 13.81 -9.49
C ALA A 262 12.63 15.12 -9.32
N ARG A 263 11.98 16.17 -8.79
CA ARG A 263 12.60 17.46 -8.47
C ARG A 263 13.08 17.56 -7.03
N GLY A 264 12.98 16.47 -6.26
CA GLY A 264 13.37 16.43 -4.85
C GLY A 264 12.35 17.02 -3.88
N GLY A 265 11.10 17.23 -4.32
CA GLY A 265 10.01 17.64 -3.42
C GLY A 265 9.38 16.46 -2.68
N GLU A 266 8.73 16.77 -1.56
CA GLU A 266 7.90 15.84 -0.79
C GLU A 266 6.45 15.92 -1.23
N CYS A 267 5.88 14.77 -1.57
CA CYS A 267 4.51 14.64 -2.06
C CYS A 267 3.59 14.03 -1.02
N TYR A 268 2.44 14.66 -0.76
CA TYR A 268 1.46 14.15 0.19
C TYR A 268 0.04 14.66 -0.12
N PRO A 269 -1.01 13.91 0.26
CA PRO A 269 -2.38 14.37 0.16
C PRO A 269 -2.71 15.33 1.31
N ARG A 270 -3.47 16.38 1.03
CA ARG A 270 -4.16 17.20 2.04
C ARG A 270 -5.68 17.15 1.76
N GLU A 271 -6.47 17.82 2.61
CA GLU A 271 -7.93 17.92 2.49
C GLU A 271 -8.41 18.17 1.05
N LYS A 272 -9.58 17.60 0.71
CA LYS A 272 -10.27 17.74 -0.60
C LYS A 272 -9.57 17.10 -1.80
N ASN A 273 -8.93 15.94 -1.62
CA ASN A 273 -8.31 15.15 -2.69
C ASN A 273 -7.23 15.89 -3.48
N ARG A 274 -6.56 16.84 -2.83
CA ARG A 274 -5.47 17.59 -3.46
C ARG A 274 -4.14 17.02 -3.04
N ILE A 275 -3.30 16.76 -4.04
CA ILE A 275 -1.91 16.36 -3.83
C ILE A 275 -1.07 17.63 -3.78
N TYR A 276 -0.29 17.75 -2.71
CA TYR A 276 0.64 18.83 -2.47
C TYR A 276 2.06 18.36 -2.71
N CYS A 277 2.91 19.32 -3.08
CA CYS A 277 4.32 19.11 -3.35
C CYS A 277 5.10 20.24 -2.68
N ASP A 278 5.86 19.90 -1.65
CA ASP A 278 6.66 20.86 -0.90
C ASP A 278 8.14 20.65 -1.25
N TYR A 279 8.91 21.72 -1.38
CA TYR A 279 10.33 21.64 -1.71
C TYR A 279 11.19 21.99 -0.50
N CYS A 280 11.91 21.01 0.05
CA CYS A 280 12.90 21.27 1.10
C CYS A 280 14.15 21.88 0.47
N SER A 281 14.41 23.18 0.72
CA SER A 281 15.65 23.83 0.30
C SER A 281 16.76 23.64 1.34
N TYR A 282 17.91 23.08 0.93
CA TYR A 282 19.11 23.03 1.76
C TYR A 282 19.86 24.37 1.63
N LEU A 283 19.51 25.39 2.42
CA LEU A 283 20.40 26.54 2.60
C LEU A 283 21.49 26.15 3.61
N THR A 284 22.66 25.79 3.10
CA THR A 284 23.88 25.65 3.90
C THR A 284 24.29 27.00 4.45
N PHE A 285 24.09 27.22 5.75
CA PHE A 285 24.91 28.16 6.52
C PHE A 285 25.47 27.47 7.76
N ALA A 286 26.77 27.66 7.95
CA ALA A 286 27.56 27.07 9.00
C ALA A 286 27.02 27.44 10.39
N LEU A 287 27.03 26.45 11.30
CA LEU A 287 26.98 26.55 12.76
C LEU A 287 25.91 27.50 13.34
N ASP A 288 24.71 26.97 13.60
CA ASP A 288 24.08 26.85 14.93
C ASP A 288 22.54 26.77 14.79
N THR A 289 21.91 25.79 15.44
CA THR A 289 20.45 25.49 15.49
C THR A 289 19.65 25.48 14.17
N ARG A 290 19.28 24.28 13.68
CA ARG A 290 18.45 24.11 12.46
C ARG A 290 16.96 24.17 12.80
N ILE A 291 16.26 25.18 12.29
CA ILE A 291 14.80 25.20 12.16
C ILE A 291 14.48 25.12 10.67
N PHE A 292 13.58 24.20 10.30
CA PHE A 292 13.18 23.93 8.92
C PHE A 292 11.96 24.80 8.54
N HIS A 293 12.02 25.46 7.40
CA HIS A 293 10.86 26.06 6.74
C HIS A 293 10.64 25.36 5.40
N CYS A 294 9.47 24.74 5.26
CA CYS A 294 8.90 24.35 3.96
C CYS A 294 8.03 25.52 3.48
N GLU A 295 8.27 26.00 2.25
CA GLU A 295 7.37 26.93 1.54
C GLU A 295 6.35 26.18 0.69
#